data_AF-A0A3D5NSE8-F1
#
_entry.id   AF-A0A3D5NSE8-F1
#
_cell.length_a   1.000
_cell.length_b   1.000
_cell.length_c   1.000
_cell.angle_alpha   90.00
_cell.angle_beta   90.00
_cell.angle_gamma   90.00
#
_symmetry.space_group_name_H-M   'P 1'
#
loop_
_entity.id
_entity.type
_entity.pdbx_description
1 polymer ?
#
loop_
_entity_poly.entity_id
_entity_poly.type
_entity_poly.pdbx_seq_one_letter_code
_entity_poly.pdbx_strand_id
1 'polypeptide(L)'
;MTSGGAAIGSVTNPGSIYINGDLNLAGGVALHGDVYVAGNLNISNGSINNGNVYVQGYGELSNGTIPGDIYISGNTKIVNATLSGTVYSGGNLTLGWEPKGTFYVHYMGTLAHPGSFNTTILSRIKKVSSIPSIPTFEIPDYNITLKDDQWYADRGYLVKAGNVSINVIPNNYKLVVANNFNSIHHTSPAGNVIIISKNGDISIKGWRDVTGILIAPEGRVDFEGASFTGIVITKEGFFYTQGGSTLKAKELGDFFPDPSDIPFIVDGIGAGDSLITYEDLIKHLYPIREK
;
A
#
# COMPACT_ATOMS: atom_id res chain seq x y z
N MET A 1 -4.42 -5.03 -8.06
CA MET A 1 -3.69 -5.47 -9.29
C MET A 1 -3.21 -4.28 -10.11
N THR A 2 -1.97 -3.85 -9.88
CA THR A 2 -1.20 -2.94 -10.76
C THR A 2 -0.43 -3.79 -11.77
N SER A 3 -0.45 -3.48 -13.07
CA SER A 3 0.43 -4.11 -14.06
C SER A 3 1.20 -3.03 -14.82
N GLY A 4 2.53 -3.12 -14.77
CA GLY A 4 3.46 -2.16 -15.38
C GLY A 4 4.11 -1.25 -14.34
N GLY A 5 5.33 -1.58 -13.90
CA GLY A 5 6.33 -0.66 -13.34
C GLY A 5 5.90 0.31 -12.21
N ALA A 6 4.76 0.09 -11.55
CA ALA A 6 4.25 1.01 -10.55
C ALA A 6 5.03 0.89 -9.24
N ALA A 7 5.32 2.01 -8.58
CA ALA A 7 5.98 2.01 -7.29
C ALA A 7 5.03 2.53 -6.19
N ILE A 8 5.03 1.89 -5.03
CA ILE A 8 4.27 2.23 -3.83
C ILE A 8 5.23 2.37 -2.65
N GLY A 9 5.01 3.37 -1.80
CA GLY A 9 5.89 3.69 -0.69
C GLY A 9 6.98 4.67 -1.09
N SER A 10 7.76 5.12 -0.10
CA SER A 10 8.80 6.13 -0.30
C SER A 10 10.17 5.48 -0.45
N VAL A 11 10.86 5.79 -1.55
CA VAL A 11 12.23 5.30 -1.79
C VAL A 11 13.22 5.89 -0.76
N THR A 12 13.03 7.14 -0.36
CA THR A 12 13.96 7.91 0.47
C THR A 12 13.62 7.92 1.96
N ASN A 13 12.35 7.69 2.30
CA ASN A 13 11.89 7.58 3.69
C ASN A 13 10.91 6.40 3.80
N PRO A 14 11.38 5.16 3.60
CA PRO A 14 10.53 3.97 3.63
C PRO A 14 9.83 3.84 4.98
N GLY A 15 8.51 3.62 4.95
CA GLY A 15 7.69 3.37 6.13
C GLY A 15 7.23 1.91 6.19
N SER A 16 6.16 1.67 6.94
CA SER A 16 5.49 0.36 7.01
C SER A 16 4.24 0.34 6.14
N ILE A 17 4.02 -0.77 5.44
CA ILE A 17 2.85 -1.03 4.58
C ILE A 17 2.08 -2.21 5.17
N TYR A 18 0.80 -2.00 5.49
CA TYR A 18 -0.07 -3.02 6.08
C TYR A 18 -1.16 -3.46 5.09
N ILE A 19 -1.21 -4.76 4.79
CA ILE A 19 -2.19 -5.38 3.89
C ILE A 19 -3.10 -6.30 4.70
N ASN A 20 -4.37 -5.89 4.84
CA ASN A 20 -5.41 -6.67 5.52
C ASN A 20 -6.04 -7.70 4.59
N GLY A 21 -5.23 -8.66 4.15
CA GLY A 21 -5.61 -9.69 3.18
C GLY A 21 -4.41 -10.16 2.38
N ASP A 22 -4.67 -10.62 1.16
CA ASP A 22 -3.64 -11.12 0.26
C ASP A 22 -2.96 -9.96 -0.49
N LEU A 23 -1.65 -10.09 -0.74
CA LEU A 23 -0.87 -9.15 -1.53
C LEU A 23 -0.42 -9.81 -2.84
N ASN A 24 -0.79 -9.23 -3.98
CA ASN A 24 -0.40 -9.70 -5.31
C ASN A 24 0.46 -8.65 -6.03
N LEU A 25 1.78 -8.85 -6.10
CA LEU A 25 2.70 -7.97 -6.82
C LEU A 25 3.08 -8.58 -8.17
N ALA A 26 2.64 -7.96 -9.27
CA ALA A 26 2.89 -8.47 -10.62
C ALA A 26 3.48 -7.39 -11.55
N GLY A 27 4.10 -7.80 -12.65
CA GLY A 27 4.36 -6.90 -13.78
C GLY A 27 5.29 -5.71 -13.50
N GLY A 28 6.32 -5.91 -12.68
CA GLY A 28 7.35 -4.90 -12.37
C GLY A 28 7.01 -3.96 -11.22
N VAL A 29 5.93 -4.22 -10.48
CA VAL A 29 5.52 -3.37 -9.36
C VAL A 29 6.55 -3.41 -8.23
N ALA A 30 6.85 -2.26 -7.63
CA ALA A 30 7.81 -2.10 -6.55
C ALA A 30 7.13 -1.55 -5.29
N LEU A 31 7.35 -2.18 -4.14
CA LEU A 31 7.07 -1.60 -2.82
C LEU A 31 8.36 -1.08 -2.20
N HIS A 32 8.27 -0.01 -1.40
CA HIS A 32 9.39 0.53 -0.62
C HIS A 32 9.03 0.62 0.86
N GLY A 33 9.71 -0.17 1.69
CA GLY A 33 9.54 -0.23 3.14
C GLY A 33 9.21 -1.62 3.68
N ASP A 34 8.95 -1.69 4.98
CA ASP A 34 8.55 -2.94 5.64
C ASP A 34 7.11 -3.29 5.22
N VAL A 35 6.86 -4.56 4.89
CA VAL A 35 5.57 -5.01 4.36
C VAL A 35 4.98 -6.08 5.27
N TYR A 36 3.76 -5.84 5.74
CA TYR A 36 3.01 -6.72 6.65
C TYR A 36 1.74 -7.22 5.94
N VAL A 37 1.62 -8.52 5.71
CA VAL A 37 0.52 -9.15 4.94
C VAL A 37 -0.24 -10.14 5.81
N ALA A 38 -1.48 -9.80 6.15
CA ALA A 38 -2.32 -10.62 7.03
C ALA A 38 -2.80 -11.93 6.35
N GLY A 39 -2.84 -11.94 5.01
CA GLY A 39 -3.15 -13.12 4.20
C GLY A 39 -1.90 -13.71 3.53
N ASN A 40 -2.05 -14.07 2.26
CA ASN A 40 -1.03 -14.66 1.43
C ASN A 40 -0.25 -13.61 0.63
N LEU A 41 1.02 -13.90 0.35
CA LEU A 41 1.85 -13.08 -0.53
C LEU A 41 2.10 -13.83 -1.85
N ASN A 42 1.76 -13.21 -2.98
CA ASN A 42 2.12 -13.69 -4.31
C ASN A 42 2.91 -12.61 -5.06
N ILE A 43 4.16 -12.90 -5.40
CA ILE A 43 5.01 -12.02 -6.20
C ILE A 43 5.27 -12.71 -7.53
N SER A 44 5.00 -12.02 -8.64
CA SER A 44 5.17 -12.47 -10.02
C SER A 44 5.80 -11.37 -10.88
N ASN A 45 7.13 -11.25 -10.80
CA ASN A 45 7.90 -10.12 -11.36
C ASN A 45 7.71 -8.79 -10.61
N GLY A 46 7.42 -8.80 -9.30
CA GLY A 46 7.39 -7.61 -8.45
C GLY A 46 8.66 -7.45 -7.60
N SER A 47 8.80 -6.33 -6.89
CA SER A 47 9.88 -6.13 -5.91
C SER A 47 9.36 -5.51 -4.62
N ILE A 48 10.03 -5.84 -3.52
CA ILE A 48 9.88 -5.15 -2.23
C ILE A 48 11.28 -4.71 -1.85
N ASN A 49 11.50 -3.40 -1.77
CA ASN A 49 12.80 -2.78 -1.58
C ASN A 49 12.84 -2.07 -0.23
N ASN A 50 14.03 -1.94 0.34
CA ASN A 50 14.28 -1.14 1.56
C ASN A 50 13.41 -1.54 2.78
N GLY A 51 13.14 -2.83 2.96
CA GLY A 51 12.43 -3.33 4.13
C GLY A 51 12.32 -4.85 4.17
N ASN A 52 11.86 -5.35 5.30
CA ASN A 52 11.55 -6.74 5.56
C ASN A 52 10.10 -7.07 5.20
N VAL A 53 9.80 -8.35 5.02
CA VAL A 53 8.48 -8.83 4.62
C VAL A 53 7.94 -9.80 5.66
N TYR A 54 6.74 -9.57 6.15
CA TYR A 54 6.06 -10.37 7.17
C TYR A 54 4.71 -10.87 6.64
N VAL A 55 4.51 -12.18 6.57
CA VAL A 55 3.35 -12.82 5.94
C VAL A 55 2.75 -13.85 6.88
N GLN A 56 1.47 -13.70 7.23
CA GLN A 56 0.78 -14.66 8.11
C GLN A 56 0.27 -15.90 7.37
N GLY A 57 0.06 -15.81 6.06
CA GLY A 57 -0.38 -16.91 5.22
C GLY A 57 0.76 -17.63 4.47
N TYR A 58 0.43 -18.08 3.26
CA TYR A 58 1.36 -18.67 2.29
C TYR A 58 2.16 -17.60 1.54
N GLY A 59 3.40 -17.92 1.15
CA GLY A 59 4.22 -17.04 0.33
C GLY A 59 4.68 -17.70 -0.97
N GLU A 60 4.38 -17.09 -2.12
CA GLU A 60 4.91 -17.43 -3.43
C GLU A 60 5.78 -16.30 -3.98
N LEU A 61 7.07 -16.58 -4.14
CA LEU A 61 8.08 -15.65 -4.62
C LEU A 61 8.52 -16.08 -6.02
N SER A 62 7.90 -15.51 -7.05
CA SER A 62 8.14 -15.85 -8.46
C SER A 62 8.74 -14.68 -9.24
N ASN A 63 9.95 -14.85 -9.77
CA ASN A 63 10.67 -13.83 -10.57
C ASN A 63 10.80 -12.44 -9.89
N GLY A 64 10.56 -12.35 -8.59
CA GLY A 64 10.60 -11.09 -7.85
C GLY A 64 11.97 -10.75 -7.29
N THR A 65 12.15 -9.51 -6.81
CA THR A 65 13.38 -9.07 -6.12
C THR A 65 13.08 -8.59 -4.71
N ILE A 66 13.73 -9.19 -3.72
CA ILE A 66 13.56 -8.82 -2.30
C ILE A 66 14.94 -8.87 -1.62
N PRO A 67 15.54 -7.72 -1.28
CA PRO A 67 16.83 -7.68 -0.63
C PRO A 67 16.73 -7.91 0.89
N GLY A 68 15.60 -7.59 1.52
CA GLY A 68 15.38 -7.75 2.96
C GLY A 68 15.07 -9.18 3.39
N ASP A 69 14.92 -9.36 4.71
CA ASP A 69 14.50 -10.64 5.29
C ASP A 69 13.01 -10.86 5.08
N ILE A 70 12.62 -12.14 4.97
CA ILE A 70 11.25 -12.55 4.68
C ILE A 70 10.80 -13.56 5.73
N TYR A 71 9.67 -13.29 6.36
CA TYR A 71 9.09 -14.06 7.44
C TYR A 71 7.70 -14.55 7.01
N ILE A 72 7.55 -15.85 6.73
CA ILE A 72 6.30 -16.45 6.26
C ILE A 72 5.85 -17.52 7.26
N SER A 73 4.69 -17.33 7.88
CA SER A 73 4.13 -18.29 8.85
C SER A 73 3.70 -19.61 8.20
N GLY A 74 3.20 -19.56 6.96
CA GLY A 74 2.73 -20.71 6.22
C GLY A 74 3.80 -21.42 5.38
N ASN A 75 3.33 -22.16 4.38
CA ASN A 75 4.19 -22.78 3.37
C ASN A 75 4.81 -21.69 2.48
N THR A 76 5.98 -21.99 1.90
CA THR A 76 6.71 -21.07 1.03
C THR A 76 7.07 -21.75 -0.28
N LYS A 77 6.88 -21.04 -1.39
CA LYS A 77 7.34 -21.43 -2.72
C LYS A 77 8.24 -20.35 -3.31
N ILE A 78 9.42 -20.74 -3.80
CA ILE A 78 10.39 -19.82 -4.39
C ILE A 78 10.72 -20.30 -5.80
N VAL A 79 10.53 -19.45 -6.81
CA VAL A 79 10.77 -19.77 -8.23
C VAL A 79 11.42 -18.58 -8.92
N ASN A 80 12.64 -18.70 -9.45
CA ASN A 80 13.34 -17.61 -10.16
C ASN A 80 13.47 -16.26 -9.41
N ALA A 81 13.14 -16.19 -8.11
CA ALA A 81 13.24 -14.96 -7.34
C ALA A 81 14.71 -14.60 -7.06
N THR A 82 15.02 -13.31 -7.05
CA THR A 82 16.33 -12.77 -6.66
C THR A 82 16.24 -12.28 -5.21
N LEU A 83 16.92 -12.99 -4.31
CA LEU A 83 16.85 -12.78 -2.88
C LEU A 83 18.25 -12.49 -2.31
N SER A 84 18.34 -11.55 -1.37
CA SER A 84 19.61 -11.25 -0.66
C SER A 84 19.54 -11.47 0.85
N GLY A 85 18.35 -11.33 1.45
CA GLY A 85 18.11 -11.61 2.87
C GLY A 85 17.85 -13.08 3.17
N THR A 86 17.42 -13.35 4.40
CA THR A 86 17.04 -14.69 4.87
C THR A 86 15.54 -14.90 4.75
N VAL A 87 15.13 -16.06 4.25
CA VAL A 87 13.73 -16.50 4.25
C VAL A 87 13.49 -17.44 5.43
N TYR A 88 12.53 -17.10 6.28
CA TYR A 88 12.04 -17.93 7.37
C TYR A 88 10.66 -18.46 7.00
N SER A 89 10.53 -19.78 6.82
CA SER A 89 9.30 -20.46 6.43
C SER A 89 8.80 -21.36 7.56
N GLY A 90 7.67 -20.99 8.17
CA GLY A 90 7.04 -21.78 9.23
C GLY A 90 6.47 -23.11 8.75
N GLY A 91 6.17 -23.24 7.44
CA GLY A 91 5.64 -24.44 6.82
C GLY A 91 6.63 -25.22 5.94
N ASN A 92 6.05 -25.96 5.00
CA ASN A 92 6.77 -26.67 3.93
C ASN A 92 7.40 -25.68 2.95
N LEU A 93 8.57 -26.03 2.43
CA LEU A 93 9.31 -25.26 1.44
C LEU A 93 9.29 -25.98 0.09
N THR A 94 8.89 -25.27 -0.96
CA THR A 94 9.02 -25.72 -2.35
C THR A 94 9.97 -24.80 -3.10
N LEU A 95 11.02 -25.39 -3.68
CA LEU A 95 11.94 -24.68 -4.58
C LEU A 95 11.61 -25.07 -6.02
N GLY A 96 11.22 -24.09 -6.83
CA GLY A 96 11.17 -24.19 -8.28
C GLY A 96 12.49 -23.75 -8.92
N TRP A 97 12.57 -23.81 -10.25
CA TRP A 97 13.76 -23.45 -11.02
C TRP A 97 13.88 -21.93 -11.19
N GLU A 98 15.03 -21.26 -11.10
CA GLU A 98 16.12 -21.41 -10.11
C GLU A 98 16.25 -20.05 -9.38
N PRO A 99 16.06 -19.96 -8.05
CA PRO A 99 16.23 -18.72 -7.29
C PRO A 99 17.68 -18.22 -7.34
N LYS A 100 17.88 -16.91 -7.24
CA LYS A 100 19.17 -16.23 -7.44
C LYS A 100 19.53 -15.37 -6.24
N GLY A 101 20.81 -15.00 -6.15
CA GLY A 101 21.34 -14.08 -5.14
C GLY A 101 22.12 -14.77 -4.02
N THR A 102 22.21 -14.12 -2.86
CA THR A 102 23.06 -14.50 -1.70
C THR A 102 22.27 -15.02 -0.50
N PHE A 103 20.97 -15.30 -0.69
CA PHE A 103 20.03 -15.64 0.37
C PHE A 103 20.30 -16.96 1.11
N TYR A 104 19.68 -17.07 2.28
CA TYR A 104 19.53 -18.30 3.07
C TYR A 104 18.05 -18.61 3.28
N VAL A 105 17.72 -19.88 3.53
CA VAL A 105 16.36 -20.28 3.89
C VAL A 105 16.38 -21.18 5.12
N HIS A 106 15.60 -20.82 6.13
CA HIS A 106 15.29 -21.64 7.29
C HIS A 106 13.83 -22.08 7.20
N TYR A 107 13.57 -23.40 7.17
CA TYR A 107 12.22 -23.94 7.05
C TYR A 107 11.96 -25.03 8.09
N MET A 108 10.70 -25.17 8.52
CA MET A 108 10.32 -26.15 9.56
C MET A 108 9.68 -27.43 9.00
N GLY A 109 9.00 -27.34 7.85
CA GLY A 109 8.26 -28.46 7.25
C GLY A 109 9.10 -29.42 6.40
N THR A 110 8.54 -29.88 5.28
CA THR A 110 9.23 -30.68 4.26
C THR A 110 9.86 -29.78 3.21
N LEU A 111 10.83 -30.31 2.47
CA LEU A 111 11.45 -29.65 1.32
C LEU A 111 11.10 -30.42 0.04
N ALA A 112 10.58 -29.72 -0.95
CA ALA A 112 10.36 -30.21 -2.31
C ALA A 112 11.21 -29.41 -3.30
N HIS A 113 11.96 -30.08 -4.17
CA HIS A 113 12.72 -29.47 -5.26
C HIS A 113 12.93 -30.47 -6.42
N PRO A 114 13.19 -30.00 -7.65
CA PRO A 114 13.62 -30.86 -8.76
C PRO A 114 14.85 -31.73 -8.41
N GLY A 115 14.93 -32.96 -8.92
CA GLY A 115 16.04 -33.87 -8.58
C GLY A 115 17.44 -33.36 -8.93
N SER A 116 17.55 -32.56 -10.00
CA SER A 116 18.80 -31.95 -10.47
C SER A 116 19.04 -30.54 -9.95
N PHE A 117 18.53 -30.21 -8.76
CA PHE A 117 18.64 -28.85 -8.22
C PHE A 117 20.09 -28.45 -7.91
N ASN A 118 20.39 -27.17 -8.05
CA ASN A 118 21.73 -26.65 -7.80
C ASN A 118 22.15 -26.87 -6.34
N THR A 119 23.21 -27.66 -6.15
CA THR A 119 23.74 -28.05 -4.84
C THR A 119 24.28 -26.86 -4.05
N THR A 120 24.79 -25.83 -4.72
CA THR A 120 25.25 -24.59 -4.09
C THR A 120 24.08 -23.85 -3.45
N ILE A 121 22.91 -23.82 -4.12
CA ILE A 121 21.70 -23.25 -3.54
C ILE A 121 21.23 -24.11 -2.37
N LEU A 122 21.15 -25.43 -2.55
CA LEU A 122 20.72 -26.35 -1.47
C LEU A 122 21.57 -26.21 -0.20
N SER A 123 22.86 -25.89 -0.30
CA SER A 123 23.73 -25.65 0.87
C SER A 123 23.27 -24.49 1.77
N ARG A 124 22.45 -23.58 1.24
CA ARG A 124 21.90 -22.41 1.95
C ARG A 124 20.49 -22.65 2.50
N ILE A 125 19.93 -23.84 2.24
CA ILE A 125 18.57 -24.24 2.64
C ILE A 125 18.69 -25.18 3.85
N LYS A 126 18.24 -24.74 5.01
CA LYS A 126 18.37 -25.49 6.26
C LYS A 126 17.02 -25.77 6.89
N LYS A 127 16.78 -27.04 7.19
CA LYS A 127 15.66 -27.42 8.05
C LYS A 127 16.01 -27.06 9.49
N VAL A 128 15.09 -26.42 10.19
CA VAL A 128 15.25 -25.99 11.58
C VAL A 128 14.05 -26.44 12.42
N SER A 129 14.25 -26.58 13.74
CA SER A 129 13.16 -26.90 14.68
C SER A 129 12.30 -25.68 15.03
N SER A 130 12.80 -24.48 14.77
CA SER A 130 12.13 -23.21 15.04
C SER A 130 12.73 -22.11 14.18
N ILE A 131 11.91 -21.14 13.79
CA ILE A 131 12.32 -19.86 13.19
C ILE A 131 12.10 -18.73 14.21
N PRO A 132 12.66 -17.52 14.00
CA PRO A 132 12.30 -16.35 14.79
C PRO A 132 10.78 -16.15 14.80
N SER A 133 10.26 -15.65 15.92
CA SER A 133 8.84 -15.32 16.03
C SER A 133 8.47 -14.31 14.95
N ILE A 134 7.52 -14.67 14.09
CA ILE A 134 6.97 -13.76 13.11
C ILE A 134 6.04 -12.81 13.86
N PRO A 135 6.29 -11.48 13.84
CA PRO A 135 5.45 -10.53 14.55
C PRO A 135 3.99 -10.73 14.18
N THR A 136 3.15 -10.95 15.18
CA THR A 136 1.72 -10.67 15.01
C THR A 136 1.57 -9.17 14.93
N PHE A 137 0.78 -8.70 13.98
CA PHE A 137 0.50 -7.29 13.79
C PHE A 137 -1.01 -7.11 13.68
N GLU A 138 -1.50 -6.06 14.30
CA GLU A 138 -2.86 -5.60 14.08
C GLU A 138 -2.84 -4.65 12.89
N ILE A 139 -3.73 -4.91 11.94
CA ILE A 139 -4.00 -3.91 10.92
C ILE A 139 -4.66 -2.74 11.65
N PRO A 140 -4.11 -1.52 11.56
CA PRO A 140 -4.74 -0.37 12.16
C PRO A 140 -6.17 -0.19 11.62
N ASP A 141 -7.15 -0.14 12.52
CA ASP A 141 -8.53 0.21 12.19
C ASP A 141 -8.74 1.70 12.42
N TYR A 142 -8.89 2.45 11.32
CA TYR A 142 -9.13 3.88 11.35
C TYR A 142 -10.52 4.15 10.80
N ASN A 143 -11.43 4.54 11.67
CA ASN A 143 -12.71 5.09 11.25
C ASN A 143 -12.54 6.58 11.04
N ILE A 144 -13.05 7.12 9.94
CA ILE A 144 -13.00 8.57 9.69
C ILE A 144 -14.40 9.18 9.75
N THR A 145 -14.55 10.20 10.56
CA THR A 145 -15.75 11.03 10.63
C THR A 145 -15.49 12.34 9.92
N LEU A 146 -16.30 12.63 8.89
CA LEU A 146 -16.21 13.88 8.14
C LEU A 146 -16.77 15.06 8.94
N LYS A 147 -16.23 16.25 8.70
CA LYS A 147 -16.80 17.50 9.23
C LYS A 147 -18.16 17.81 8.58
N ASP A 148 -18.93 18.71 9.19
CA ASP A 148 -20.19 19.18 8.58
C ASP A 148 -19.94 20.12 7.38
N ASP A 149 -20.99 20.36 6.60
CA ASP A 149 -20.90 21.18 5.38
C ASP A 149 -20.55 22.64 5.65
N GLN A 150 -20.92 23.18 6.81
CA GLN A 150 -20.61 24.55 7.17
C GLN A 150 -19.11 24.70 7.44
N TRP A 151 -18.51 23.76 8.18
CA TRP A 151 -17.07 23.73 8.43
C TRP A 151 -16.26 23.76 7.13
N TYR A 152 -16.70 22.99 6.13
CA TYR A 152 -16.08 22.94 4.81
C TYR A 152 -16.23 24.27 4.07
N ALA A 153 -17.45 24.81 4.01
CA ALA A 153 -17.72 26.08 3.34
C ALA A 153 -16.91 27.24 3.95
N ASP A 154 -16.81 27.29 5.28
CA ASP A 154 -16.04 28.31 6.02
C ASP A 154 -14.52 28.24 5.72
N ARG A 155 -14.03 27.09 5.26
CA ARG A 155 -12.63 26.85 4.86
C ARG A 155 -12.40 26.84 3.35
N GLY A 156 -13.38 27.34 2.59
CA GLY A 156 -13.27 27.55 1.15
C GLY A 156 -13.41 26.28 0.32
N TYR A 157 -13.97 25.20 0.88
CA TYR A 157 -14.37 24.05 0.08
C TYR A 157 -15.64 24.35 -0.70
N LEU A 158 -15.68 23.93 -1.97
CA LEU A 158 -16.91 23.86 -2.72
C LEU A 158 -17.72 22.67 -2.22
N VAL A 159 -18.94 22.90 -1.71
CA VAL A 159 -19.84 21.84 -1.26
C VAL A 159 -20.92 21.58 -2.32
N LYS A 160 -21.08 20.33 -2.75
CA LYS A 160 -22.03 19.92 -3.80
C LYS A 160 -22.95 18.78 -3.34
N ALA A 161 -24.26 19.02 -3.49
CA ALA A 161 -25.26 17.98 -3.36
C ALA A 161 -25.25 17.08 -4.61
N GLY A 162 -25.22 15.77 -4.45
CA GLY A 162 -25.26 14.80 -5.54
C GLY A 162 -23.88 14.42 -6.11
N ASN A 163 -23.84 14.04 -7.39
CA ASN A 163 -22.61 13.69 -8.11
C ASN A 163 -21.97 14.94 -8.74
N VAL A 164 -20.65 14.92 -8.91
CA VAL A 164 -19.89 15.94 -9.65
C VAL A 164 -19.08 15.26 -10.75
N SER A 165 -19.24 15.73 -11.98
CA SER A 165 -18.41 15.34 -13.12
C SER A 165 -17.80 16.60 -13.74
N ILE A 166 -16.47 16.67 -13.78
CA ILE A 166 -15.75 17.80 -14.37
C ILE A 166 -14.68 17.31 -15.35
N ASN A 167 -14.49 18.04 -16.44
CA ASN A 167 -13.42 17.70 -17.38
C ASN A 167 -12.05 17.97 -16.75
N VAL A 168 -11.74 19.23 -16.46
CA VAL A 168 -10.46 19.64 -15.87
C VAL A 168 -10.65 19.91 -14.38
N ILE A 169 -9.79 19.30 -13.55
CA ILE A 169 -9.73 19.59 -12.12
C ILE A 169 -9.08 20.97 -11.97
N PRO A 170 -9.71 21.95 -11.30
CA PRO A 170 -9.11 23.26 -11.06
C PRO A 170 -7.82 23.17 -10.24
N ASN A 171 -7.00 24.22 -10.32
CA ASN A 171 -5.83 24.35 -9.47
C ASN A 171 -6.26 24.55 -8.01
N ASN A 172 -5.53 23.97 -7.05
CA ASN A 172 -5.81 24.06 -5.62
C ASN A 172 -7.26 23.69 -5.23
N TYR A 173 -7.86 22.75 -5.96
CA TYR A 173 -9.29 22.48 -5.86
C TYR A 173 -9.66 21.81 -4.55
N LYS A 174 -10.52 22.46 -3.75
CA LYS A 174 -11.12 21.90 -2.54
C LYS A 174 -12.60 21.60 -2.79
N LEU A 175 -12.98 20.33 -2.82
CA LEU A 175 -14.34 19.88 -3.12
C LEU A 175 -14.82 18.87 -2.09
N VAL A 176 -16.05 19.07 -1.62
CA VAL A 176 -16.84 18.05 -0.93
C VAL A 176 -18.08 17.77 -1.77
N VAL A 177 -18.29 16.51 -2.12
CA VAL A 177 -19.41 16.03 -2.91
C VAL A 177 -20.15 14.94 -2.15
N ALA A 178 -21.49 14.96 -2.18
CA ALA A 178 -22.29 14.01 -1.42
C ALA A 178 -22.16 12.57 -1.93
N ASN A 179 -22.09 12.41 -3.26
CA ASN A 179 -21.97 11.12 -3.94
C ASN A 179 -20.66 11.12 -4.76
N ASN A 180 -20.69 10.66 -6.01
CA ASN A 180 -19.47 10.38 -6.76
C ASN A 180 -18.79 11.64 -7.33
N PHE A 181 -17.47 11.62 -7.38
CA PHE A 181 -16.65 12.54 -8.16
C PHE A 181 -16.07 11.83 -9.40
N ASN A 182 -16.19 12.46 -10.57
CA ASN A 182 -15.61 11.95 -11.82
C ASN A 182 -14.84 13.04 -12.57
N SER A 183 -13.65 12.70 -13.05
CA SER A 183 -12.92 13.55 -14.00
C SER A 183 -12.15 12.72 -15.03
N ILE A 184 -12.23 13.10 -16.31
CA ILE A 184 -11.73 12.30 -17.45
C ILE A 184 -10.88 13.12 -18.44
N HIS A 185 -9.88 13.85 -17.95
CA HIS A 185 -9.01 14.69 -18.80
C HIS A 185 -7.53 14.51 -18.47
N HIS A 186 -6.66 14.79 -19.44
CA HIS A 186 -5.21 14.63 -19.31
C HIS A 186 -4.48 15.83 -18.69
N THR A 187 -5.22 16.85 -18.24
CA THR A 187 -4.59 18.05 -17.65
C THR A 187 -4.34 17.83 -16.17
N SER A 188 -3.07 17.95 -15.79
CA SER A 188 -2.63 17.97 -14.39
C SER A 188 -3.09 19.27 -13.71
N PRO A 189 -3.86 19.21 -12.61
CA PRO A 189 -4.10 20.39 -11.78
C PRO A 189 -2.78 20.86 -11.14
N ALA A 190 -2.59 22.17 -11.04
CA ALA A 190 -1.49 22.73 -10.27
C ALA A 190 -1.87 22.86 -8.78
N GLY A 191 -0.89 22.63 -7.91
CA GLY A 191 -1.06 22.73 -6.46
C GLY A 191 -1.81 21.53 -5.84
N ASN A 192 -2.25 21.71 -4.60
CA ASN A 192 -2.85 20.62 -3.80
C ASN A 192 -4.36 20.53 -4.03
N VAL A 193 -4.83 19.39 -4.52
CA VAL A 193 -6.28 19.11 -4.62
C VAL A 193 -6.77 18.36 -3.39
N ILE A 194 -7.95 18.68 -2.88
CA ILE A 194 -8.61 17.95 -1.80
C ILE A 194 -10.02 17.62 -2.28
N ILE A 195 -10.28 16.33 -2.50
CA ILE A 195 -11.57 15.85 -3.01
C ILE A 195 -12.13 14.85 -2.02
N ILE A 196 -13.31 15.16 -1.50
CA ILE A 196 -14.02 14.35 -0.52
C ILE A 196 -15.35 13.92 -1.13
N SER A 197 -15.52 12.61 -1.30
CA SER A 197 -16.77 11.97 -1.74
C SER A 197 -17.40 11.31 -0.53
N LYS A 198 -18.50 11.87 0.01
CA LYS A 198 -19.05 11.42 1.30
C LYS A 198 -19.57 9.98 1.25
N ASN A 199 -20.39 9.67 0.24
CA ASN A 199 -21.11 8.39 0.15
C ASN A 199 -20.83 7.62 -1.15
N GLY A 200 -19.81 8.00 -1.92
CA GLY A 200 -19.56 7.41 -3.23
C GLY A 200 -18.09 7.34 -3.58
N ASP A 201 -17.84 7.07 -4.85
CA ASP A 201 -16.50 6.84 -5.38
C ASP A 201 -15.84 8.13 -5.91
N ILE A 202 -14.51 8.11 -5.96
CA ILE A 202 -13.71 9.10 -6.67
C ILE A 202 -13.07 8.42 -7.88
N SER A 203 -13.39 8.89 -9.09
CA SER A 203 -12.76 8.43 -10.33
C SER A 203 -11.99 9.57 -11.01
N ILE A 204 -10.68 9.42 -11.12
CA ILE A 204 -9.78 10.38 -11.77
C ILE A 204 -9.04 9.65 -12.88
N LYS A 205 -9.37 9.98 -14.13
CA LYS A 205 -8.77 9.36 -15.33
C LYS A 205 -8.01 10.33 -16.21
N GLY A 206 -7.14 9.79 -17.04
CA GLY A 206 -6.31 10.55 -17.98
C GLY A 206 -4.88 10.67 -17.43
N TRP A 207 -3.91 10.51 -18.33
CA TRP A 207 -2.47 10.51 -18.02
C TRP A 207 -1.99 11.86 -17.46
N ARG A 208 -2.17 12.06 -16.16
CA ARG A 208 -1.87 13.32 -15.45
C ARG A 208 -1.25 13.09 -14.09
N ASP A 209 -0.59 14.12 -13.59
CA ASP A 209 -0.02 14.18 -12.25
C ASP A 209 -1.01 14.86 -11.31
N VAL A 210 -1.28 14.25 -10.17
CA VAL A 210 -2.16 14.81 -9.13
C VAL A 210 -1.43 14.82 -7.81
N THR A 211 -1.36 15.99 -7.17
CA THR A 211 -0.87 16.14 -5.80
C THR A 211 -2.03 16.53 -4.90
N GLY A 212 -2.27 15.80 -3.82
CA GLY A 212 -3.44 16.10 -2.98
C GLY A 212 -3.93 15.01 -2.06
N ILE A 213 -5.19 15.14 -1.66
CA ILE A 213 -5.87 14.23 -0.74
C ILE A 213 -7.20 13.81 -1.35
N LEU A 214 -7.41 12.49 -1.40
CA LEU A 214 -8.65 11.88 -1.89
C LEU A 214 -9.30 11.10 -0.74
N ILE A 215 -10.54 11.43 -0.40
CA ILE A 215 -11.26 10.84 0.74
C ILE A 215 -12.61 10.29 0.28
N ALA A 216 -12.79 8.99 0.39
CA ALA A 216 -14.03 8.26 0.09
C ALA A 216 -14.34 7.27 1.23
N PRO A 217 -14.85 7.74 2.39
CA PRO A 217 -15.00 6.91 3.59
C PRO A 217 -15.95 5.73 3.39
N GLU A 218 -16.87 5.80 2.42
CA GLU A 218 -17.82 4.74 2.12
C GLU A 218 -17.65 4.17 0.70
N GLY A 219 -16.68 4.64 -0.07
CA GLY A 219 -16.48 4.25 -1.46
C GLY A 219 -15.05 3.82 -1.75
N ARG A 220 -14.74 3.65 -3.03
CA ARG A 220 -13.38 3.42 -3.57
C ARG A 220 -12.82 4.64 -4.26
N VAL A 221 -11.51 4.59 -4.53
CA VAL A 221 -10.84 5.57 -5.38
C VAL A 221 -10.22 4.86 -6.59
N ASP A 222 -10.71 5.18 -7.78
CA ASP A 222 -10.19 4.71 -9.07
C ASP A 222 -9.30 5.81 -9.69
N PHE A 223 -7.99 5.58 -9.75
CA PHE A 223 -7.04 6.52 -10.32
C PHE A 223 -6.31 5.92 -11.54
N GLU A 224 -6.47 6.58 -12.68
CA GLU A 224 -5.88 6.23 -13.97
C GLU A 224 -5.07 7.41 -14.51
N GLY A 225 -3.99 7.78 -13.83
CA GLY A 225 -3.09 8.89 -14.20
C GLY A 225 -1.61 8.53 -14.11
N ALA A 226 -0.75 9.47 -14.52
CA ALA A 226 0.71 9.28 -14.59
C ALA A 226 1.36 9.21 -13.20
N SER A 227 0.95 10.07 -12.27
CA SER A 227 1.41 10.00 -10.89
C SER A 227 0.38 10.55 -9.90
N PHE A 228 0.34 9.95 -8.70
CA PHE A 228 -0.35 10.50 -7.55
C PHE A 228 0.65 10.74 -6.42
N THR A 229 0.72 11.96 -5.92
CA THR A 229 1.54 12.31 -4.75
C THR A 229 0.62 12.81 -3.63
N GLY A 230 0.43 12.03 -2.57
CA GLY A 230 -0.55 12.42 -1.58
C GLY A 230 -1.07 11.33 -0.68
N ILE A 231 -2.29 11.57 -0.18
CA ILE A 231 -2.99 10.70 0.77
C ILE A 231 -4.29 10.24 0.13
N VAL A 232 -4.58 8.95 0.25
CA VAL A 232 -5.88 8.37 -0.13
C VAL A 232 -6.47 7.69 1.11
N ILE A 233 -7.71 8.02 1.43
CA ILE A 233 -8.47 7.38 2.51
C ILE A 233 -9.75 6.83 1.90
N THR A 234 -9.91 5.51 1.97
CA THR A 234 -11.00 4.80 1.30
C THR A 234 -11.31 3.48 1.97
N LYS A 235 -12.60 3.16 2.07
CA LYS A 235 -13.08 1.90 2.65
C LYS A 235 -13.05 0.74 1.67
N GLU A 236 -13.42 0.98 0.42
CA GLU A 236 -13.47 -0.06 -0.61
C GLU A 236 -12.16 -0.26 -1.37
N GLY A 237 -11.17 0.62 -1.16
CA GLY A 237 -9.80 0.44 -1.63
C GLY A 237 -9.37 1.48 -2.67
N PHE A 238 -8.07 1.49 -2.95
CA PHE A 238 -7.45 2.36 -3.95
C PHE A 238 -7.03 1.52 -5.17
N PHE A 239 -7.63 1.83 -6.31
CA PHE A 239 -7.42 1.11 -7.56
C PHE A 239 -6.55 1.96 -8.49
N TYR A 240 -5.32 1.52 -8.66
CA TYR A 240 -4.32 2.16 -9.51
C TYR A 240 -3.99 1.20 -10.66
N THR A 241 -4.57 1.40 -11.84
CA THR A 241 -4.62 0.34 -12.87
C THR A 241 -3.72 0.58 -14.08
N GLN A 242 -3.05 1.73 -14.16
CA GLN A 242 -2.20 2.07 -15.30
C GLN A 242 -0.72 1.77 -15.07
N GLY A 243 -0.11 1.07 -16.02
CA GLY A 243 1.31 0.77 -16.00
C GLY A 243 2.20 1.99 -16.27
N GLY A 244 3.39 2.02 -15.66
CA GLY A 244 4.34 3.14 -15.79
C GLY A 244 4.02 4.35 -14.91
N SER A 245 3.08 4.19 -13.98
CA SER A 245 2.56 5.26 -13.14
C SER A 245 3.20 5.25 -11.75
N THR A 246 3.32 6.39 -11.06
CA THR A 246 4.00 6.49 -9.74
C THR A 246 3.08 6.91 -8.61
N LEU A 247 3.05 6.16 -7.51
CA LEU A 247 2.38 6.53 -6.27
C LEU A 247 3.40 6.98 -5.21
N LYS A 248 3.32 8.24 -4.77
CA LYS A 248 4.16 8.79 -3.70
C LYS A 248 3.29 9.15 -2.50
N ALA A 249 3.33 8.31 -1.48
CA ALA A 249 2.63 8.58 -0.23
C ALA A 249 3.25 9.79 0.49
N LYS A 250 2.41 10.57 1.18
CA LYS A 250 2.77 11.79 1.90
C LYS A 250 2.13 11.82 3.27
N GLU A 251 2.70 12.59 4.19
CA GLU A 251 2.17 12.72 5.56
C GLU A 251 1.10 13.82 5.62
N LEU A 252 0.16 13.75 6.57
CA LEU A 252 -0.87 14.79 6.70
C LEU A 252 -0.27 16.19 6.90
N GLY A 253 0.84 16.28 7.65
CA GLY A 253 1.54 17.54 7.91
C GLY A 253 2.09 18.21 6.65
N ASP A 254 2.32 17.46 5.56
CA ASP A 254 2.72 18.02 4.26
C ASP A 254 1.59 18.85 3.62
N PHE A 255 0.33 18.57 3.97
CA PHE A 255 -0.86 19.23 3.41
C PHE A 255 -1.56 20.15 4.42
N PHE A 256 -1.48 19.82 5.71
CA PHE A 256 -2.11 20.55 6.80
C PHE A 256 -1.07 20.87 7.89
N PRO A 257 -0.35 22.00 7.76
CA PRO A 257 0.55 22.46 8.82
C PRO A 257 -0.19 22.74 10.13
N ASP A 258 -1.44 23.20 10.03
CA ASP A 258 -2.34 23.39 11.16
C ASP A 258 -3.31 22.19 11.30
N PRO A 259 -3.31 21.47 12.44
CA PRO A 259 -4.24 20.39 12.71
C PRO A 259 -5.73 20.76 12.53
N SER A 260 -6.08 22.02 12.80
CA SER A 260 -7.46 22.50 12.76
C SER A 260 -8.00 22.66 11.33
N ASP A 261 -7.14 22.49 10.32
CA ASP A 261 -7.49 22.47 8.90
C ASP A 261 -7.71 21.05 8.35
N ILE A 262 -7.52 20.01 9.17
CA ILE A 262 -7.77 18.62 8.74
C ILE A 262 -9.28 18.41 8.53
N PRO A 263 -9.71 17.93 7.34
CA PRO A 263 -11.11 17.84 6.97
C PRO A 263 -11.89 16.67 7.58
N PHE A 264 -11.29 15.91 8.49
CA PHE A 264 -11.90 14.75 9.10
C PHE A 264 -11.36 14.54 10.52
N ILE A 265 -12.02 13.65 11.25
CA ILE A 265 -11.62 13.14 12.56
C ILE A 265 -11.34 11.66 12.38
N VAL A 266 -10.31 11.13 13.03
CA VAL A 266 -10.03 9.69 13.04
C VAL A 266 -10.48 9.12 14.38
N ASP A 267 -11.52 8.27 14.36
CA ASP A 267 -12.02 7.52 15.50
C ASP A 267 -11.17 6.25 15.69
N GLY A 268 -10.98 5.82 16.94
CA GLY A 268 -10.10 4.68 17.29
C GLY A 268 -8.67 5.07 17.69
N ILE A 269 -8.33 6.35 17.54
CA ILE A 269 -7.18 6.97 18.19
C ILE A 269 -7.69 7.49 19.54
N GLY A 270 -7.52 6.68 20.59
CA GLY A 270 -8.29 6.74 21.84
C GLY A 270 -8.54 8.14 22.40
N ALA A 271 -9.81 8.54 22.47
CA ALA A 271 -10.27 9.69 23.25
C ALA A 271 -10.24 9.44 24.79
N GLY A 272 -9.45 8.45 25.24
CA GLY A 272 -9.49 7.94 26.61
C GLY A 272 -8.14 7.57 27.23
N ASP A 273 -7.03 7.66 26.49
CA ASP A 273 -5.70 7.52 27.08
C ASP A 273 -4.87 8.76 26.75
N SER A 274 -4.25 9.30 27.79
CA SER A 274 -3.46 10.52 27.71
C SER A 274 -2.18 10.23 26.92
N LEU A 275 -1.90 11.06 25.90
CA LEU A 275 -0.65 11.13 25.10
C LEU A 275 -0.59 10.27 23.82
N ILE A 276 -1.59 10.42 22.93
CA ILE A 276 -1.30 10.40 21.48
C ILE A 276 -1.28 11.85 21.02
N THR A 277 -0.10 12.34 20.70
CA THR A 277 0.12 13.72 20.27
C THR A 277 -0.14 13.86 18.77
N TYR A 278 -0.34 15.07 18.28
CA TYR A 278 -0.49 15.36 16.84
C TYR A 278 0.63 14.76 15.98
N GLU A 279 1.84 14.64 16.54
CA GLU A 279 3.00 14.01 15.90
C GLU A 279 2.81 12.51 15.64
N ASP A 280 1.94 11.84 16.38
CA ASP A 280 1.64 10.43 16.20
C ASP A 280 0.66 10.23 15.04
N LEU A 281 -0.28 11.15 14.79
CA LEU A 281 -1.18 11.10 13.63
C LEU A 281 -0.45 11.27 12.29
N ILE A 282 0.62 12.08 12.28
CA ILE A 282 1.48 12.34 11.11
C ILE A 282 2.17 11.05 10.62
N LYS A 283 2.47 10.10 11.51
CA LYS A 283 3.22 8.87 11.19
C LYS A 283 2.34 7.69 10.75
N HIS A 284 1.05 7.69 11.08
CA HIS A 284 0.24 6.46 11.15
C HIS A 284 -0.82 6.27 10.06
N LEU A 285 -1.05 7.25 9.19
CA LEU A 285 -2.10 7.19 8.17
C LEU A 285 -1.56 6.77 6.80
N TYR A 286 -1.47 5.47 6.56
CA TYR A 286 -1.32 4.94 5.19
C TYR A 286 -2.19 3.71 4.94
N PRO A 287 -3.50 3.85 4.70
CA PRO A 287 -4.29 2.73 4.18
C PRO A 287 -4.19 2.68 2.65
N ILE A 288 -3.26 1.87 2.14
CA ILE A 288 -3.38 1.34 0.77
C ILE A 288 -3.92 -0.08 0.92
N ARG A 289 -5.23 -0.25 0.73
CA ARG A 289 -5.82 -1.58 0.55
C ARG A 289 -5.80 -1.91 -0.94
N GLU A 290 -4.82 -2.72 -1.35
CA GLU A 290 -4.93 -3.49 -2.58
C GLU A 290 -5.68 -4.80 -2.26
N LYS A 291 -6.73 -5.12 -3.05
CA LYS A 291 -7.28 -6.48 -3.15
C LYS A 291 -6.58 -7.22 -4.29
#